data_AF-A0A9W6LSF6-F1
#
_entry.id   AF-A0A9W6LSF6-F1
#
_cell.length_a   1.000
_cell.length_b   1.000
_cell.length_c   1.000
_cell.angle_alpha   90.00
_cell.angle_beta   90.00
_cell.angle_gamma   90.00
#
_symmetry.space_group_name_H-M   'P 1'
#
loop_
_entity.id
_entity.type
_entity.pdbx_description
1 polymer ?
#
loop_
_entity_poly.entity_id
_entity_poly.type
_entity_poly.pdbx_seq_one_letter_code
_entity_poly.pdbx_strand_id
1 'polypeptide(L)'
;MEDPLPKRTDGPRPIWLRRRAGSDRLTTVLAAEAAAGRAGPEPATAKGPTEQRMATLATALRRARMENADHSAAVADLRAAEVVRLELLADAIAPVLAQAPEDCDLFDLAISPGERPRLFIDCIGFVEMDRDRRTYRFLQDTRHARIVLCESADIDEMVEAATNYVAHRLIEREKALAIDYASGGAARVVREATAPKPAPASGKAFQAFLFFVELLGSAAFFSLLAVLAMWAYRTYFEG
;
A
#
# COMPACT_ATOMS: atom_id res chain seq x y z
N MET A 1 22.24 -38.79 4.88
CA MET A 1 23.13 -37.63 5.11
C MET A 1 22.25 -36.52 5.65
N GLU A 2 21.94 -36.59 6.94
CA GLU A 2 21.23 -35.54 7.68
C GLU A 2 22.18 -35.11 8.79
N ASP A 3 22.65 -33.87 8.68
CA ASP A 3 23.54 -33.25 9.64
C ASP A 3 22.68 -32.69 10.79
N PRO A 4 22.89 -33.09 12.05
CA PRO A 4 22.01 -32.67 13.14
C PRO A 4 22.29 -31.21 13.54
N LEU A 5 21.23 -30.46 13.81
CA LEU A 5 21.29 -29.07 14.26
C LEU A 5 22.24 -28.88 15.48
N PRO A 6 22.97 -27.75 15.55
CA PRO A 6 23.87 -27.48 16.67
C PRO A 6 23.13 -27.35 18.00
N LYS A 7 23.70 -27.94 19.06
CA LYS A 7 23.19 -27.89 20.43
C LYS A 7 23.11 -26.45 20.94
N ARG A 8 21.96 -26.09 21.54
CA ARG A 8 21.74 -24.83 22.24
C ARG A 8 22.70 -24.74 23.43
N THR A 9 23.65 -23.82 23.39
CA THR A 9 24.56 -23.54 24.50
C THR A 9 23.86 -22.65 25.53
N ASP A 10 23.58 -23.18 26.72
CA ASP A 10 23.12 -22.40 27.87
C ASP A 10 24.29 -21.61 28.47
N GLY A 11 24.57 -20.44 27.91
CA GLY A 11 25.49 -19.47 28.53
C GLY A 11 24.88 -18.84 29.79
N PRO A 12 25.71 -18.38 30.75
CA PRO A 12 25.21 -17.71 31.95
C PRO A 12 24.44 -16.44 31.59
N ARG A 13 23.21 -16.33 32.10
CA ARG A 13 22.33 -15.17 31.86
C ARG A 13 23.00 -13.87 32.36
N PRO A 14 22.86 -12.75 31.64
CA PRO A 14 23.51 -11.51 32.01
C PRO A 14 22.98 -10.95 33.34
N ILE A 15 23.90 -10.40 34.14
CA ILE A 15 23.73 -10.02 35.55
C ILE A 15 22.62 -8.98 35.80
N TRP A 16 22.20 -8.23 34.78
CA TRP A 16 21.16 -7.20 34.89
C TRP A 16 19.73 -7.74 34.99
N LEU A 17 19.52 -9.05 34.83
CA LEU A 17 18.21 -9.72 35.00
C LEU A 17 17.94 -10.23 36.43
N ARG A 18 18.80 -9.91 37.41
CA ARG A 18 18.50 -10.17 38.83
C ARG A 18 17.37 -9.25 39.31
N ARG A 19 16.14 -9.76 39.25
CA ARG A 19 14.97 -9.16 39.90
C ARG A 19 15.26 -9.07 41.40
N ARG A 20 15.59 -7.88 41.89
CA ARG A 20 15.78 -7.61 43.32
C ARG A 20 14.40 -7.70 43.98
N ALA A 21 14.12 -8.82 44.65
CA ALA A 21 13.00 -8.91 45.58
C ALA A 21 13.22 -7.89 46.71
N GLY A 22 12.23 -7.05 46.96
CA GLY A 22 12.33 -5.94 47.90
C GLY A 22 10.98 -5.26 48.10
N SER A 23 10.01 -6.05 48.57
CA SER A 23 8.80 -5.53 49.22
C SER A 23 9.19 -5.02 50.61
N ASP A 24 9.55 -3.74 50.74
CA ASP A 24 9.56 -3.09 52.07
C ASP A 24 9.66 -1.55 52.05
N ARG A 25 9.22 -0.88 50.96
CA ARG A 25 9.33 0.59 50.85
C ARG A 25 8.05 1.36 51.10
N LEU A 26 6.94 0.69 51.40
CA LEU A 26 5.66 1.36 51.65
C LEU A 26 5.49 1.78 53.12
N THR A 27 6.22 1.16 54.05
CA THR A 27 6.14 1.46 55.49
C THR A 27 7.00 2.65 55.92
N THR A 28 8.00 3.06 55.14
CA THR A 28 8.87 4.21 55.47
C THR A 28 8.29 5.55 55.02
N VAL A 29 7.43 5.58 54.00
CA VAL A 29 6.86 6.82 53.47
C VAL A 29 5.75 7.36 54.39
N LEU A 30 4.94 6.48 55.00
CA LEU A 30 3.87 6.87 55.93
C LEU A 30 4.40 7.33 57.32
N ALA A 31 5.62 6.94 57.71
CA ALA A 31 6.24 7.42 58.94
C ALA A 31 6.82 8.84 58.81
N ALA A 32 7.12 9.30 57.58
CA ALA A 32 7.70 10.62 57.33
C ALA A 32 6.63 11.74 57.25
N GLU A 33 5.40 11.42 56.88
CA GLU A 33 4.31 12.40 56.77
C GLU A 33 3.76 12.88 58.13
N ALA A 34 3.92 12.11 59.20
CA ALA A 34 3.46 12.48 60.54
C ALA A 34 4.34 13.56 61.22
N ALA A 35 5.53 13.86 60.68
CA ALA A 35 6.49 14.80 61.27
C ALA A 35 6.55 16.17 60.56
N ALA A 36 5.87 16.35 59.42
CA ALA A 36 5.99 17.56 58.59
C ALA A 36 4.99 18.68 58.96
N GLY A 37 4.38 18.63 60.15
CA GLY A 37 3.54 19.69 60.68
C GLY A 37 4.33 20.68 61.53
N ARG A 38 5.17 21.54 60.91
CA ARG A 38 5.60 22.88 61.38
C ARG A 38 6.82 23.41 60.60
N ALA A 39 6.62 24.49 59.84
CA ALA A 39 7.54 25.61 59.50
C ALA A 39 7.43 26.01 58.01
N GLY A 40 7.23 27.30 57.73
CA GLY A 40 7.20 27.88 56.36
C GLY A 40 8.57 28.38 55.89
N PRO A 41 8.61 29.35 54.95
CA PRO A 41 8.31 29.21 53.51
C PRO A 41 9.51 28.59 52.74
N GLU A 42 9.24 27.60 51.88
CA GLU A 42 10.28 26.86 51.13
C GLU A 42 10.89 27.65 49.96
N PRO A 43 12.22 27.55 49.71
CA PRO A 43 12.82 27.89 48.43
C PRO A 43 12.51 26.79 47.40
N ALA A 44 12.26 27.21 46.15
CA ALA A 44 11.96 26.40 44.97
C ALA A 44 12.41 24.93 45.04
N THR A 45 11.43 24.04 45.15
CA THR A 45 11.57 22.58 45.08
C THR A 45 12.36 22.17 43.84
N ALA A 46 13.59 21.70 44.07
CA ALA A 46 14.40 21.04 43.07
C ALA A 46 13.68 19.76 42.64
N LYS A 47 12.99 19.83 41.49
CA LYS A 47 12.32 18.69 40.85
C LYS A 47 13.26 17.49 40.81
N GLY A 48 12.81 16.34 41.33
CA GLY A 48 13.67 15.20 41.58
C GLY A 48 14.35 14.62 40.31
N PRO A 49 15.42 13.82 40.45
CA PRO A 49 16.23 13.29 39.34
C PRO A 49 15.45 12.47 38.29
N THR A 50 14.26 11.99 38.65
CA THR A 50 13.36 11.23 37.77
C THR A 50 12.52 12.17 36.90
N GLU A 51 11.99 13.27 37.45
CA GLU A 51 11.29 14.30 36.67
C GLU A 51 12.22 15.01 35.68
N GLN A 52 13.47 15.27 36.10
CA GLN A 52 14.50 15.80 35.19
C GLN A 52 14.83 14.83 34.06
N ARG A 53 14.99 13.52 34.32
CA ARG A 53 15.20 12.51 33.27
C ARG A 53 14.00 12.37 32.33
N MET A 54 12.77 12.44 32.85
CA MET A 54 11.55 12.41 32.04
C MET A 54 11.39 13.70 31.21
N ALA A 55 11.75 14.86 31.76
CA ALA A 55 11.83 16.11 31.01
C ALA A 55 12.83 15.98 29.85
N THR A 56 13.98 15.32 30.06
CA THR A 56 14.98 15.06 29.00
C THR A 56 14.43 14.21 27.86
N LEU A 57 13.73 13.11 28.14
CA LEU A 57 13.16 12.25 27.09
C LEU A 57 12.03 12.96 26.33
N ALA A 58 11.13 13.66 27.03
CA ALA A 58 10.05 14.40 26.39
C ALA A 58 10.61 15.49 25.45
N THR A 59 11.68 16.19 25.85
CA THR A 59 12.38 17.15 24.98
C THR A 59 13.10 16.46 23.82
N ALA A 60 13.73 15.31 24.04
CA ALA A 60 14.38 14.54 22.99
C ALA A 60 13.39 14.02 21.95
N LEU A 61 12.23 13.52 22.39
CA LEU A 61 11.14 13.09 21.50
C LEU A 61 10.56 14.27 20.70
N ARG A 62 10.38 15.44 21.34
CA ARG A 62 9.93 16.64 20.62
C ARG A 62 10.94 17.05 19.55
N ARG A 63 12.23 17.06 19.89
CA ARG A 63 13.32 17.34 18.95
C ARG A 63 13.35 16.33 17.80
N ALA A 64 13.31 15.04 18.09
CA ALA A 64 13.30 13.98 17.09
C ALA A 64 12.08 14.08 16.15
N ARG A 65 10.92 14.49 16.66
CA ARG A 65 9.73 14.73 15.82
C ARG A 65 9.91 15.91 14.88
N MET A 66 10.53 17.01 15.33
CA MET A 66 10.84 18.16 14.49
C MET A 66 11.86 17.80 13.41
N GLU A 67 12.97 17.14 13.79
CA GLU A 67 13.98 16.67 12.84
C GLU A 67 13.39 15.71 11.79
N ASN A 68 12.48 14.82 12.19
CA ASN A 68 11.78 13.93 11.26
C ASN A 68 10.80 14.68 10.34
N ALA A 69 10.12 15.72 10.86
CA ALA A 69 9.25 16.57 10.05
C ALA A 69 10.06 17.36 9.02
N ASP A 70 11.18 17.95 9.42
CA ASP A 70 12.09 18.70 8.54
C ASP A 70 12.66 17.81 7.43
N HIS A 71 13.08 16.58 7.79
CA HIS A 71 13.55 15.60 6.80
C HIS A 71 12.43 15.21 5.82
N SER A 72 11.21 15.01 6.32
CA SER A 72 10.06 14.66 5.47
C SER A 72 9.68 15.80 4.52
N ALA A 73 9.76 17.05 4.99
CA ALA A 73 9.53 18.24 4.18
C ALA A 73 10.58 18.37 3.06
N ALA A 74 11.87 18.25 3.40
CA ALA A 74 12.95 18.30 2.41
C ALA A 74 12.82 17.21 1.33
N VAL A 75 12.43 15.99 1.73
CA VAL A 75 12.17 14.91 0.76
C VAL A 75 10.95 15.20 -0.11
N ALA A 76 9.91 15.83 0.42
CA ALA A 76 8.73 16.24 -0.35
C ALA A 76 9.08 17.30 -1.40
N ASP A 77 9.88 18.31 -1.04
CA ASP A 77 10.35 19.34 -1.97
C ASP A 77 11.17 18.75 -3.12
N LEU A 78 12.08 17.81 -2.80
CA LEU A 78 12.87 17.12 -3.81
C LEU A 78 12.00 16.26 -4.75
N ARG A 79 10.90 15.67 -4.26
CA ARG A 79 9.94 14.94 -5.13
C ARG A 79 9.13 15.88 -6.00
N ALA A 80 8.71 17.03 -5.46
CA ALA A 80 8.00 18.05 -6.24
C ALA A 80 8.88 18.55 -7.41
N ALA A 81 10.18 18.76 -7.15
CA ALA A 81 11.14 19.12 -8.20
C ALA A 81 11.29 18.03 -9.28
N GLU A 82 11.30 16.75 -8.90
CA GLU A 82 11.32 15.63 -9.86
C GLU A 82 10.04 15.58 -10.70
N VAL A 83 8.86 15.78 -10.10
CA VAL A 83 7.58 15.82 -10.81
C VAL A 83 7.60 16.94 -11.85
N VAL A 84 7.98 18.16 -11.48
CA VAL A 84 8.07 19.30 -12.41
C VAL A 84 9.02 19.01 -13.58
N ARG A 85 10.13 18.34 -13.30
CA ARG A 85 11.11 17.97 -14.33
C ARG A 85 10.55 16.90 -15.29
N LEU A 86 9.78 15.94 -14.78
CA LEU A 86 9.07 14.97 -15.61
C LEU A 86 7.90 15.61 -16.39
N GLU A 87 7.19 16.59 -15.83
CA GLU A 87 6.17 17.38 -16.54
C GLU A 87 6.77 18.09 -17.74
N LEU A 88 7.94 18.71 -17.56
CA LEU A 88 8.63 19.38 -18.65
C LEU A 88 9.08 18.40 -19.75
N LEU A 89 9.51 17.19 -19.38
CA LEU A 89 9.77 16.13 -20.36
C LEU A 89 8.48 15.64 -21.03
N ALA A 90 7.38 15.52 -20.29
CA ALA A 90 6.09 15.13 -20.83
C ALA A 90 5.62 16.14 -21.89
N ASP A 91 5.68 17.43 -21.61
CA ASP A 91 5.34 18.49 -22.56
C ASP A 91 6.20 18.41 -23.83
N ALA A 92 7.49 18.07 -23.70
CA ALA A 92 8.38 17.88 -24.84
C ALA A 92 8.08 16.62 -25.68
N ILE A 93 7.60 15.56 -25.03
CA ILE A 93 7.25 14.28 -25.67
C ILE A 93 5.84 14.33 -26.29
N ALA A 94 4.92 15.13 -25.75
CA ALA A 94 3.53 15.20 -26.20
C ALA A 94 3.35 15.41 -27.72
N PRO A 95 4.12 16.28 -28.41
CA PRO A 95 4.03 16.45 -29.87
C PRO A 95 4.41 15.19 -30.67
N VAL A 96 5.22 14.29 -30.09
CA VAL A 96 5.58 13.02 -30.72
C VAL A 96 4.39 12.06 -30.67
N LEU A 97 3.72 11.94 -29.52
CA LEU A 97 2.53 11.09 -29.39
C LEU A 97 1.36 11.62 -30.22
N ALA A 98 1.23 12.94 -30.39
CA ALA A 98 0.20 13.55 -31.23
C ALA A 98 0.32 13.16 -32.72
N GLN A 99 1.45 12.59 -33.15
CA GLN A 99 1.64 12.07 -34.51
C GLN A 99 1.22 10.60 -34.65
N ALA A 100 0.90 9.91 -33.56
CA ALA A 100 0.44 8.53 -33.60
C ALA A 100 -0.97 8.43 -34.22
N PRO A 101 -1.33 7.30 -34.87
CA PRO A 101 -2.66 7.08 -35.42
C PRO A 101 -3.77 7.20 -34.36
N GLU A 102 -4.90 7.84 -34.71
CA GLU A 102 -6.04 8.04 -33.79
C GLU A 102 -6.69 6.73 -33.30
N ASP A 103 -6.53 5.62 -34.03
CA ASP A 103 -7.02 4.28 -33.67
C ASP A 103 -6.06 3.52 -32.73
N CYS A 104 -4.96 4.15 -32.31
CA CYS A 104 -3.92 3.53 -31.50
C CYS A 104 -3.97 3.98 -30.04
N ASP A 105 -4.77 3.28 -29.23
CA ASP A 105 -4.84 3.48 -27.77
C ASP A 105 -3.66 2.85 -26.99
N LEU A 106 -2.49 2.66 -27.63
CA LEU A 106 -1.36 2.00 -26.98
C LEU A 106 -0.62 2.92 -26.00
N PHE A 107 -0.56 4.21 -26.32
CA PHE A 107 0.26 5.17 -25.60
C PHE A 107 -0.60 6.00 -24.64
N ASP A 108 -0.08 6.19 -23.44
CA ASP A 108 -0.67 7.03 -22.40
C ASP A 108 0.45 7.83 -21.74
N LEU A 109 0.40 9.15 -21.90
CA LEU A 109 1.37 10.06 -21.32
C LEU A 109 0.87 10.56 -19.98
N ALA A 110 1.27 9.86 -18.92
CA ALA A 110 0.76 10.12 -17.57
C ALA A 110 1.87 10.09 -16.52
N ILE A 111 1.83 11.01 -15.58
CA ILE A 111 2.73 11.03 -14.42
C ILE A 111 2.08 10.31 -13.26
N SER A 112 2.74 9.28 -12.74
CA SER A 112 2.35 8.62 -11.51
C SER A 112 3.12 9.22 -10.33
N PRO A 113 2.42 9.90 -9.39
CA PRO A 113 3.06 10.38 -8.17
C PRO A 113 3.35 9.19 -7.25
N GLY A 114 4.56 9.12 -6.74
CA GLY A 114 4.98 8.04 -5.86
C GLY A 114 6.25 8.40 -5.10
N GLU A 115 6.83 7.41 -4.41
CA GLU A 115 8.15 7.61 -3.78
C GLU A 115 9.23 7.96 -4.81
N ARG A 116 9.13 7.34 -5.99
CA ARG A 116 9.83 7.68 -7.22
C ARG A 116 8.79 8.05 -8.28
N PRO A 117 8.61 9.34 -8.59
CA PRO A 117 7.76 9.78 -9.69
C PRO A 117 8.16 9.12 -11.00
N ARG A 118 7.18 8.71 -11.80
CA ARG A 118 7.39 8.08 -13.11
C ARG A 118 6.48 8.71 -14.15
N LEU A 119 7.04 9.00 -15.31
CA LEU A 119 6.31 9.40 -16.51
C LEU A 119 6.10 8.15 -17.37
N PHE A 120 4.88 7.66 -17.45
CA PHE A 120 4.54 6.56 -18.36
C PHE A 120 4.36 7.09 -19.77
N ILE A 121 4.80 6.31 -20.75
CA ILE A 121 4.56 6.52 -22.19
C ILE A 121 3.59 5.46 -22.71
N ASP A 122 3.69 4.23 -22.21
CA ASP A 122 2.68 3.18 -22.38
C ASP A 122 2.62 2.29 -21.11
N CYS A 123 1.95 1.14 -21.20
CA CYS A 123 1.80 0.22 -20.07
C CYS A 123 3.11 -0.46 -19.58
N ILE A 124 4.19 -0.41 -20.36
CA ILE A 124 5.47 -1.06 -20.06
C ILE A 124 6.68 -0.12 -20.14
N GLY A 125 6.58 1.00 -20.85
CA GLY A 125 7.61 2.00 -21.08
C GLY A 125 7.37 3.24 -20.23
N PHE A 126 8.36 3.60 -19.40
CA PHE A 126 8.27 4.77 -18.53
C PHE A 126 9.65 5.40 -18.29
N VAL A 127 9.65 6.69 -18.00
CA VAL A 127 10.83 7.47 -17.62
C VAL A 127 10.80 7.73 -16.13
N GLU A 128 11.92 7.51 -15.45
CA GLU A 128 12.13 7.92 -14.06
C GLU A 128 13.39 8.78 -13.93
N MET A 129 13.47 9.58 -12.87
CA MET A 129 14.70 10.29 -12.53
C MET A 129 15.70 9.32 -11.88
N ASP A 130 16.98 9.40 -12.27
CA ASP A 130 18.03 8.65 -11.61
C ASP A 130 18.24 9.14 -10.16
N ARG A 131 19.05 8.41 -9.38
CA ARG A 131 19.41 8.75 -8.00
C ARG A 131 20.04 10.14 -7.87
N ASP A 132 20.68 10.63 -8.93
CA ASP A 132 21.26 11.98 -8.99
C ASP A 132 20.21 13.10 -9.18
N ARG A 133 18.95 12.75 -9.48
CA ARG A 133 17.81 13.64 -9.76
C ARG A 133 18.05 14.64 -10.89
N ARG A 134 18.96 14.33 -11.81
CA ARG A 134 19.32 15.18 -12.95
C ARG A 134 19.22 14.42 -14.26
N THR A 135 19.60 13.16 -14.22
CA THR A 135 19.59 12.23 -15.35
C THR A 135 18.21 11.57 -15.42
N TYR A 136 17.61 11.58 -16.60
CA TYR A 136 16.43 10.79 -16.91
C TYR A 136 16.85 9.37 -17.30
N ARG A 137 16.05 8.39 -16.93
CA ARG A 137 16.25 6.99 -17.29
C ARG A 137 14.99 6.46 -17.93
N PHE A 138 15.06 6.21 -19.24
CA PHE A 138 13.96 5.60 -19.98
C PHE A 138 14.08 4.09 -19.90
N LEU A 139 13.04 3.46 -19.33
CA LEU A 139 13.01 2.05 -19.00
C LEU A 139 11.82 1.38 -19.67
N GLN A 140 11.99 0.10 -20.02
CA GLN A 140 10.92 -0.76 -20.47
C GLN A 140 10.90 -2.04 -19.63
N ASP A 141 9.75 -2.35 -19.06
CA ASP A 141 9.51 -3.60 -18.37
C ASP A 141 9.31 -4.72 -19.41
N THR A 142 10.11 -5.79 -19.30
CA THR A 142 10.00 -6.99 -20.12
C THR A 142 9.74 -8.22 -19.24
N ARG A 143 9.45 -9.38 -19.86
CA ARG A 143 9.19 -10.64 -19.12
C ARG A 143 10.37 -11.11 -18.27
N HIS A 144 11.60 -10.73 -18.64
CA HIS A 144 12.82 -11.29 -18.02
C HIS A 144 13.60 -10.28 -17.20
N ALA A 145 13.39 -8.98 -17.41
CA ALA A 145 13.96 -7.89 -16.63
C ALA A 145 13.42 -6.54 -17.11
N ARG A 146 13.80 -5.48 -16.41
CA ARG A 146 13.71 -4.12 -16.94
C ARG A 146 14.92 -3.85 -17.84
N ILE A 147 14.67 -3.35 -19.04
CA ILE A 147 15.73 -2.88 -19.94
C ILE A 147 15.79 -1.35 -19.89
N VAL A 148 16.99 -0.82 -20.02
CA VAL A 148 17.25 0.61 -20.13
C VAL A 148 17.34 0.94 -21.61
N LEU A 149 16.46 1.82 -22.08
CA LEU A 149 16.43 2.27 -23.48
C LEU A 149 17.37 3.47 -23.70
N CYS A 150 17.38 4.41 -22.76
CA CYS A 150 18.21 5.61 -22.81
C CYS A 150 18.45 6.15 -21.38
N GLU A 151 19.64 6.68 -21.11
CA GLU A 151 19.91 7.47 -19.91
C GLU A 151 20.59 8.77 -20.33
N SER A 152 19.95 9.91 -20.06
CA SER A 152 20.49 11.21 -20.41
C SER A 152 19.95 12.31 -19.51
N ALA A 153 20.73 13.36 -19.30
CA ALA A 153 20.28 14.59 -18.65
C ALA A 153 19.65 15.57 -19.64
N ASP A 154 19.86 15.36 -20.94
CA ASP A 154 19.31 16.17 -22.02
C ASP A 154 17.91 15.71 -22.40
N ILE A 155 17.02 16.67 -22.63
CA ILE A 155 15.62 16.42 -22.97
C ILE A 155 15.50 16.00 -24.43
N ASP A 156 16.30 16.59 -25.32
CA ASP A 156 16.21 16.30 -26.74
C ASP A 156 16.61 14.85 -27.03
N GLU A 157 17.67 14.34 -26.37
CA GLU A 157 18.06 12.92 -26.46
C GLU A 157 16.96 11.99 -25.94
N MET A 158 16.26 12.38 -24.87
CA MET A 158 15.14 11.62 -24.31
C MET A 158 13.91 11.62 -25.23
N VAL A 159 13.62 12.75 -25.88
CA VAL A 159 12.55 12.87 -26.89
C VAL A 159 12.87 12.01 -28.11
N GLU A 160 14.12 12.00 -28.57
CA GLU A 160 14.57 11.13 -29.67
C GLU A 160 14.41 9.65 -29.28
N ALA A 161 14.83 9.26 -28.07
CA ALA A 161 14.65 7.91 -27.56
C ALA A 161 13.16 7.51 -27.47
N ALA A 162 12.30 8.42 -26.98
CA ALA A 162 10.85 8.21 -26.93
C ALA A 162 10.26 8.06 -28.34
N THR A 163 10.71 8.86 -29.30
CA THR A 163 10.29 8.80 -30.70
C THR A 163 10.64 7.45 -31.32
N ASN A 164 11.89 7.01 -31.15
CA ASN A 164 12.35 5.71 -31.61
C ASN A 164 11.53 4.59 -30.95
N TYR A 165 11.27 4.68 -29.65
CA TYR A 165 10.45 3.71 -28.95
C TYR A 165 9.02 3.62 -29.50
N VAL A 166 8.33 4.75 -29.63
CA VAL A 166 6.95 4.81 -30.18
C VAL A 166 6.90 4.21 -31.58
N ALA A 167 7.88 4.53 -32.45
CA ALA A 167 7.96 3.96 -33.78
C ALA A 167 8.10 2.44 -33.77
N HIS A 168 8.98 1.88 -32.92
CA HIS A 168 9.12 0.43 -32.79
C HIS A 168 7.83 -0.23 -32.29
N ARG A 169 7.15 0.39 -31.31
CA ARG A 169 5.89 -0.12 -30.74
C ARG A 169 4.74 -0.12 -31.75
N LEU A 170 4.65 0.90 -32.60
CA LEU A 170 3.69 0.94 -33.70
C LEU A 170 3.94 -0.18 -34.71
N ILE A 171 5.19 -0.41 -35.09
CA ILE A 171 5.57 -1.50 -36.00
C ILE A 171 5.28 -2.87 -35.37
N GLU A 172 5.55 -3.05 -34.08
CA GLU A 172 5.20 -4.27 -33.35
C GLU A 172 3.70 -4.53 -33.35
N ARG A 173 2.88 -3.49 -33.13
CA ARG A 173 1.41 -3.58 -33.23
C ARG A 173 0.99 -4.01 -34.63
N GLU A 174 1.51 -3.36 -35.68
CA GLU A 174 1.17 -3.71 -37.07
C GLU A 174 1.51 -5.17 -37.39
N LYS A 175 2.69 -5.64 -36.95
CA LYS A 175 3.09 -7.04 -37.11
C LYS A 175 2.16 -7.99 -36.37
N ALA A 176 1.77 -7.66 -35.13
CA ALA A 176 0.84 -8.46 -34.35
C ALA A 176 -0.54 -8.55 -35.04
N LEU A 177 -1.07 -7.42 -35.51
CA LEU A 177 -2.34 -7.36 -36.24
C LEU A 177 -2.27 -8.15 -37.56
N ALA A 178 -1.16 -8.07 -38.28
CA ALA A 178 -0.96 -8.85 -39.51
C ALA A 178 -0.92 -10.37 -39.24
N ILE A 179 -0.25 -10.80 -38.16
CA ILE A 179 -0.22 -12.20 -37.73
C ILE A 179 -1.61 -12.67 -37.28
N ASP A 180 -2.33 -11.86 -36.51
CA ASP A 180 -3.69 -12.18 -36.07
C ASP A 180 -4.65 -12.30 -37.25
N TYR A 181 -4.53 -11.42 -38.26
CA TYR A 181 -5.30 -11.53 -39.50
C TYR A 181 -4.95 -12.80 -40.27
N ALA A 182 -3.66 -13.09 -40.49
CA ALA A 182 -3.19 -14.27 -41.22
C ALA A 182 -3.53 -15.59 -40.52
N SER A 183 -3.59 -15.60 -39.18
CA SER A 183 -3.95 -16.77 -38.38
C SER A 183 -5.47 -16.98 -38.23
N GLY A 184 -6.29 -16.18 -38.94
CA GLY A 184 -7.75 -16.28 -38.90
C GLY A 184 -8.38 -15.69 -37.64
N GLY A 185 -7.65 -14.87 -36.88
CA GLY A 185 -8.15 -14.14 -35.72
C GLY A 185 -9.34 -13.25 -36.07
N ALA A 186 -9.31 -12.56 -37.22
CA ALA A 186 -10.46 -11.79 -37.72
C ALA A 186 -11.70 -12.67 -37.94
N ALA A 187 -11.54 -13.87 -38.51
CA ALA A 187 -12.64 -14.82 -38.69
C ALA A 187 -13.16 -15.38 -37.36
N ARG A 188 -12.29 -15.55 -36.35
CA ARG A 188 -12.71 -15.92 -34.99
C ARG A 188 -13.49 -14.81 -34.30
N VAL A 189 -13.04 -13.55 -34.38
CA VAL A 189 -13.77 -12.40 -33.80
C VAL A 189 -15.15 -12.25 -34.44
N VAL A 190 -15.25 -12.35 -35.77
CA VAL A 190 -16.54 -12.31 -36.48
C VAL A 190 -17.43 -13.48 -36.07
N ARG A 191 -16.87 -14.69 -35.93
CA ARG A 191 -17.60 -15.87 -35.47
C ARG A 191 -18.05 -15.76 -34.00
N GLU A 192 -17.26 -15.16 -33.13
CA GLU A 192 -17.61 -14.89 -31.73
C GLU A 192 -18.74 -13.84 -31.65
N ALA A 193 -18.65 -12.78 -32.45
CA ALA A 193 -19.63 -11.70 -32.51
C ALA A 193 -20.97 -12.14 -33.14
N THR A 194 -20.94 -13.11 -34.06
CA THR A 194 -22.13 -13.71 -34.69
C THR A 194 -22.59 -14.99 -34.03
N ALA A 195 -21.81 -15.56 -33.11
CA ALA A 195 -22.26 -16.66 -32.28
C ALA A 195 -23.42 -16.18 -31.41
N PRO A 196 -24.54 -16.89 -31.36
CA PRO A 196 -25.62 -16.54 -30.46
C PRO A 196 -25.08 -16.62 -29.04
N LYS A 197 -24.97 -15.47 -28.36
CA LYS A 197 -24.68 -15.40 -26.93
C LYS A 197 -25.62 -16.40 -26.24
N PRO A 198 -25.13 -17.41 -25.51
CA PRO A 198 -26.03 -18.35 -24.84
C PRO A 198 -26.95 -17.51 -23.97
N ALA A 199 -28.24 -17.49 -24.30
CA ALA A 199 -29.22 -16.78 -23.51
C ALA A 199 -29.03 -17.26 -22.06
N PRO A 200 -28.99 -16.36 -21.06
CA PRO A 200 -28.96 -16.81 -19.69
C PRO A 200 -30.18 -17.71 -19.51
N ALA A 201 -29.95 -19.02 -19.36
CA ALA A 201 -31.03 -19.97 -19.10
C ALA A 201 -31.81 -19.38 -17.93
N SER A 202 -33.06 -19.00 -18.19
CA SER A 202 -33.81 -18.06 -17.36
C SER A 202 -33.96 -18.59 -15.94
N GLY A 203 -33.02 -18.22 -15.07
CA GLY A 203 -32.92 -18.67 -13.69
C GLY A 203 -34.06 -18.16 -12.81
N LYS A 204 -35.06 -17.47 -13.35
CA LYS A 204 -36.21 -16.96 -12.61
C LYS A 204 -37.03 -18.07 -11.95
N ALA A 205 -37.17 -19.23 -12.59
CA ALA A 205 -37.87 -20.38 -12.00
C ALA A 205 -37.08 -21.00 -10.84
N PHE A 206 -35.75 -21.08 -10.97
CA PHE A 206 -34.87 -21.59 -9.91
C PHE A 206 -34.75 -20.59 -8.75
N GLN A 207 -34.69 -19.29 -9.04
CA GLN A 207 -34.73 -18.22 -8.04
C GLN A 207 -36.06 -18.18 -7.31
N ALA A 208 -37.19 -18.34 -8.01
CA ALA A 208 -38.51 -18.46 -7.37
C ALA A 208 -38.59 -19.71 -6.49
N PHE A 209 -38.07 -20.85 -6.96
CA PHE A 209 -38.00 -22.08 -6.18
C PHE A 209 -37.18 -21.89 -4.89
N LEU A 210 -35.99 -21.30 -4.99
CA LEU A 210 -35.17 -21.00 -3.81
C LEU A 210 -35.87 -20.04 -2.85
N PHE A 211 -36.56 -19.02 -3.37
CA PHE A 211 -37.33 -18.09 -2.55
C PHE A 211 -38.48 -18.79 -1.80
N PHE A 212 -39.22 -19.70 -2.44
CA PHE A 212 -40.28 -20.47 -1.78
C PHE A 212 -39.71 -21.45 -0.74
N VAL A 213 -38.58 -22.08 -1.02
CA VAL A 213 -37.90 -22.97 -0.06
C VAL A 213 -37.45 -22.19 1.17
N GLU A 214 -36.89 -21.00 0.99
CA GLU A 214 -36.44 -20.14 2.09
C GLU A 214 -37.60 -19.53 2.88
N LEU A 215 -38.68 -19.12 2.21
CA LEU A 215 -39.90 -18.63 2.86
C LEU A 215 -40.56 -19.73 3.71
N LEU A 216 -40.65 -20.95 3.18
CA LEU A 216 -41.25 -22.07 3.90
C LEU A 216 -40.36 -22.52 5.07
N GLY A 217 -39.04 -22.57 4.87
CA GLY A 217 -38.07 -22.89 5.91
C GLY A 217 -38.09 -21.88 7.05
N SER A 218 -38.12 -20.58 6.74
CA SER A 218 -38.20 -19.52 7.75
C SER A 218 -39.52 -19.55 8.51
N ALA A 219 -40.66 -19.73 7.85
CA ALA A 219 -41.95 -19.87 8.51
C ALA A 219 -41.99 -21.08 9.48
N ALA A 220 -41.41 -22.23 9.08
CA ALA A 220 -41.30 -23.40 9.94
C ALA A 220 -40.36 -23.15 11.15
N PHE A 221 -39.24 -22.45 10.93
CA PHE A 221 -38.30 -22.11 11.99
C PHE A 221 -38.90 -21.15 13.03
N PHE A 222 -39.56 -20.07 12.59
CA PHE A 222 -40.17 -19.09 13.49
C PHE A 222 -41.39 -19.64 14.23
N SER A 223 -42.19 -20.51 13.60
CA SER A 223 -43.28 -21.20 14.28
C SER A 223 -42.76 -22.16 15.36
N LEU A 224 -41.69 -22.90 15.09
CA LEU A 224 -41.04 -23.74 16.10
C LEU A 224 -40.51 -22.90 17.26
N LEU A 225 -39.83 -21.79 16.98
CA LEU A 225 -39.37 -20.85 18.02
C LEU A 225 -40.51 -20.30 18.86
N ALA A 226 -41.63 -19.93 18.25
CA ALA A 226 -42.80 -19.41 18.97
C ALA A 226 -43.42 -20.46 19.90
N VAL A 227 -43.53 -21.71 19.45
CA VAL A 227 -44.01 -22.83 20.28
C VAL A 227 -43.06 -23.07 21.45
N LEU A 228 -41.75 -23.05 21.20
CA LEU A 228 -40.72 -23.26 22.22
C LEU A 228 -40.71 -22.12 23.25
N ALA A 229 -40.87 -20.88 22.79
CA ALA A 229 -40.99 -19.71 23.66
C ALA A 229 -42.27 -19.75 24.49
N MET A 230 -43.41 -20.16 23.91
CA MET A 230 -44.67 -20.31 24.64
C MET A 230 -44.60 -21.45 25.67
N TRP A 231 -43.95 -22.57 25.33
CA TRP A 231 -43.70 -23.65 26.27
C TRP A 231 -42.82 -23.20 27.43
N ALA A 232 -41.71 -22.51 27.15
CA ALA A 232 -40.83 -21.94 28.16
C ALA A 232 -41.53 -20.90 29.04
N TYR A 233 -42.35 -20.03 28.44
CA TYR A 233 -43.11 -19.04 29.21
C TYR A 233 -44.05 -19.72 30.21
N ARG A 234 -44.80 -20.74 29.76
CA ARG A 234 -45.68 -21.52 30.64
C ARG A 234 -44.92 -22.27 31.75
N THR A 235 -43.77 -22.87 31.44
CA THR A 235 -43.03 -23.66 32.44
C THR A 235 -42.30 -22.82 33.47
N TYR A 236 -41.84 -21.61 33.11
CA TYR A 236 -41.04 -20.77 34.00
C TYR A 236 -41.79 -19.60 34.66
N PHE A 237 -42.94 -19.18 34.12
CA PHE A 237 -43.69 -18.03 34.65
C PHE A 237 -45.11 -18.37 35.16
N GLU A 238 -45.69 -19.51 34.77
CA GLU A 238 -47.02 -19.94 35.26
C GLU A 238 -46.97 -21.11 36.29
N GLY A 239 -45.78 -21.64 36.61
CA GLY A 239 -45.56 -22.66 37.63
C GLY A 239 -44.84 -22.11 38.85
#